data_AF-A0A965QAH9-F1
#
_entry.id   AF-A0A965QAH9-F1
#
_cell.length_a   1.000
_cell.length_b   1.000
_cell.length_c   1.000
_cell.angle_alpha   90.00
_cell.angle_beta   90.00
_cell.angle_gamma   90.00
#
_symmetry.space_group_name_H-M   'P 1'
#
loop_
_entity.id
_entity.type
_entity.pdbx_description
1 polymer ?
#
loop_
_entity_poly.entity_id
_entity_poly.type
_entity_poly.pdbx_seq_one_letter_code
_entity_poly.pdbx_strand_id
1 'polypeptide(L)' 'MSSEVEQIAQRKAKLDEIIGLGIVPYPNQFPRTATVSALIAAHGDKDGPRLEAEKPLAAAAGRILGLRS' A
#
# COMPACT_ATOMS: atom_id res chain seq x y z
N MET A 1 4.70 -5.59 28.34
CA MET A 1 3.25 -5.78 28.59
C MET A 1 2.43 -4.54 28.24
N SER A 2 2.84 -3.28 28.49
CA SER A 2 2.01 -2.11 28.14
C SER A 2 1.97 -1.79 26.63
N SER A 3 3.10 -1.92 25.92
CA SER A 3 3.21 -1.51 24.51
C SER A 3 2.31 -2.29 23.55
N GLU A 4 2.09 -3.59 23.79
CA GLU A 4 1.21 -4.41 22.94
C GLU A 4 -0.25 -4.03 23.12
N VAL A 5 -0.68 -3.80 24.37
CA VAL A 5 -2.04 -3.35 24.69
C VAL A 5 -2.30 -1.97 24.08
N GLU A 6 -1.33 -1.06 24.19
CA GLU A 6 -1.39 0.26 23.56
C GLU A 6 -1.48 0.15 22.03
N GLN A 7 -0.70 -0.71 21.39
CA GLN A 7 -0.75 -0.95 19.95
C GLN A 7 -2.11 -1.52 19.49
N ILE A 8 -2.69 -2.44 20.26
CA ILE A 8 -4.02 -2.98 19.97
C ILE A 8 -5.08 -1.89 20.09
N ALA A 9 -5.03 -1.07 21.15
CA ALA A 9 -5.94 0.05 21.33
C ALA A 9 -5.85 1.06 20.18
N GLN A 10 -4.64 1.42 19.77
CA GLN A 10 -4.40 2.30 18.63
C GLN A 10 -4.94 1.73 17.30
N ARG A 11 -4.76 0.43 17.05
CA ARG A 11 -5.29 -0.21 15.83
C ARG A 11 -6.82 -0.23 15.79
N LYS A 12 -7.47 -0.40 16.95
CA LYS A 12 -8.94 -0.34 17.06
C LYS A 12 -9.45 1.09 16.82
N ALA A 13 -8.84 2.10 17.45
CA ALA A 13 -9.20 3.49 17.22
C ALA A 13 -9.10 3.89 15.74
N LYS A 14 -8.01 3.48 15.06
CA LYS A 14 -7.84 3.71 13.62
C LYS A 14 -8.89 2.99 12.76
N LEU A 15 -9.33 1.79 13.17
CA LEU A 15 -10.41 1.09 12.48
C LEU A 15 -11.72 1.88 12.59
N ASP A 16 -12.04 2.39 13.77
CA ASP A 16 -13.24 3.21 14.00
C ASP A 16 -13.18 4.51 13.19
N GLU A 17 -12.01 5.15 13.09
CA GLU A 17 -11.79 6.32 12.23
C GLU A 17 -12.04 6.01 10.74
N ILE A 18 -11.53 4.88 10.23
CA ILE A 18 -11.76 4.45 8.84
C ILE A 18 -13.26 4.23 8.57
N ILE A 19 -13.97 3.62 9.53
CA ILE A 19 -15.42 3.43 9.45
C ILE A 19 -16.14 4.78 9.47
N GLY A 20 -15.71 5.72 10.31
CA GLY A 20 -16.25 7.08 10.40
C GLY A 20 -16.09 7.89 9.11
N LEU A 21 -15.05 7.60 8.32
CA LEU A 21 -14.86 8.16 6.97
C LEU A 21 -15.80 7.56 5.92
N GLY A 22 -16.63 6.56 6.28
CA GLY A 22 -17.52 5.86 5.36
C GLY A 22 -16.80 4.85 4.46
N ILE A 23 -15.55 4.50 4.77
CA ILE A 23 -14.75 3.55 4.00
C ILE A 23 -15.03 2.14 4.54
N VAL A 24 -15.24 1.17 3.64
CA VAL A 24 -15.37 -0.23 4.02
C VAL A 24 -14.01 -0.72 4.52
N PRO A 25 -13.86 -1.13 5.81
CA PRO A 25 -12.56 -1.44 6.39
C PRO A 25 -11.92 -2.70 5.83
N TYR A 26 -12.72 -3.62 5.29
CA TYR A 26 -12.27 -4.86 4.67
C TYR A 26 -12.83 -4.97 3.25
N PRO A 27 -12.29 -4.19 2.29
CA PRO A 27 -12.69 -4.32 0.90
C PRO A 27 -12.24 -5.68 0.38
N ASN A 28 -13.11 -6.33 -0.36
CA ASN A 28 -12.89 -7.68 -0.91
C ASN A 28 -12.07 -7.67 -2.21
N GLN A 29 -12.02 -6.55 -2.92
CA GLN A 29 -11.38 -6.44 -4.21
C GLN A 29 -10.69 -5.10 -4.39
N PHE A 30 -9.49 -5.15 -4.96
CA PHE A 30 -8.77 -3.99 -5.48
C PHE A 30 -8.20 -4.37 -6.84
N PRO A 31 -8.57 -3.67 -7.93
CA PRO A 31 -8.10 -4.01 -9.26
C PRO A 31 -6.60 -3.73 -9.37
N ARG A 32 -5.82 -4.78 -9.54
CA ARG A 32 -4.37 -4.71 -9.69
C ARG A 32 -3.99 -4.94 -11.15
N THR A 33 -3.13 -4.10 -11.71
CA THR A 33 -2.66 -4.25 -13.11
C THR A 33 -1.40 -5.08 -13.22
N ALA A 34 -0.54 -5.09 -12.19
CA ALA A 34 0.70 -5.84 -12.19
C ALA A 34 1.12 -6.29 -10.78
N THR A 35 1.92 -7.35 -10.70
CA THR A 35 2.63 -7.71 -9.46
C THR A 35 3.92 -6.90 -9.34
N VAL A 36 4.45 -6.77 -8.12
CA VAL A 36 5.74 -6.10 -7.89
C VAL A 36 6.87 -6.76 -8.69
N SER A 37 6.88 -8.09 -8.76
CA SER A 37 7.86 -8.84 -9.57
C SER A 37 7.76 -8.51 -11.06
N ALA A 38 6.54 -8.38 -11.61
CA ALA A 38 6.34 -8.02 -13.01
C ALA A 38 6.78 -6.58 -13.30
N LEU A 39 6.53 -5.64 -12.37
CA LEU A 39 6.99 -4.26 -12.51
C LEU A 39 8.52 -4.17 -12.52
N ILE A 40 9.19 -4.90 -11.63
CA ILE A 40 10.65 -4.95 -11.59
C ILE A 40 11.20 -5.56 -12.88
N ALA A 41 10.62 -6.66 -13.36
CA ALA A 41 11.07 -7.27 -14.62
C ALA A 41 10.88 -6.34 -15.84
N ALA A 42 9.80 -5.55 -15.88
CA ALA A 42 9.50 -4.66 -17.00
C ALA A 42 10.26 -3.33 -16.98
N HIS A 43 10.66 -2.87 -15.80
CA HIS A 43 11.14 -1.49 -15.61
C HIS A 43 12.45 -1.39 -14.80
N GLY A 44 12.96 -2.48 -14.25
CA GLY A 44 14.14 -2.48 -13.38
C GLY A 44 15.42 -2.01 -14.07
N ASP A 45 15.52 -2.20 -15.38
CA ASP A 45 16.68 -1.78 -16.19
C ASP A 45 16.53 -0.37 -16.78
N LYS A 46 15.40 0.31 -16.55
CA LYS A 46 15.16 1.67 -17.05
C LYS A 46 15.72 2.71 -16.08
N ASP A 47 16.34 3.75 -16.60
CA ASP A 47 16.80 4.89 -15.81
C ASP A 47 15.66 5.88 -15.52
N GLY A 48 15.87 6.75 -14.53
CA GLY A 48 14.88 7.73 -14.09
C GLY A 48 14.30 8.59 -15.23
N PRO A 49 15.12 9.21 -16.10
CA PRO A 49 14.61 10.01 -17.21
C PRO A 49 13.70 9.25 -18.18
N ARG A 50 13.97 7.97 -18.44
CA ARG A 50 13.11 7.15 -19.34
C ARG A 50 11.77 6.82 -18.70
N LEU A 51 11.75 6.52 -17.40
CA LEU A 51 10.50 6.28 -16.66
C LEU A 51 9.63 7.54 -16.57
N GLU A 52 10.24 8.71 -16.36
CA GLU A 52 9.53 9.99 -16.31
C GLU A 52 8.95 10.41 -17.67
N ALA A 53 9.60 10.03 -18.77
CA ALA A 53 9.09 10.27 -20.12
C ALA A 53 7.94 9.30 -20.47
N GLU A 54 8.06 8.02 -20.13
CA GLU A 54 7.09 6.97 -20.46
C GLU A 54 5.84 7.00 -19.57
N LYS A 55 5.99 7.40 -18.30
CA LYS A 55 4.93 7.46 -17.28
C LYS A 55 4.05 6.20 -17.25
N PRO A 56 4.64 5.01 -17.06
CA PRO A 56 3.88 3.77 -17.05
C PRO A 56 2.86 3.77 -15.91
N LEU A 57 1.59 3.54 -16.22
CA LEU A 57 0.53 3.43 -15.23
C LEU A 57 0.52 2.02 -14.63
N ALA A 58 0.64 1.92 -13.31
CA ALA A 58 0.61 0.66 -12.59
C ALA A 58 -0.21 0.77 -11.31
N ALA A 59 -1.01 -0.28 -11.04
CA ALA A 59 -1.66 -0.50 -9.75
C ALA A 59 -1.11 -1.79 -9.15
N ALA A 60 -0.60 -1.70 -7.91
CA ALA A 60 -0.07 -2.81 -7.12
C ALA A 60 -0.77 -2.87 -5.75
N ALA A 61 -0.72 -4.03 -5.09
CA ALA A 61 -1.28 -4.23 -3.74
C ALA A 61 -0.38 -5.17 -2.94
N GLY A 62 -0.25 -4.93 -1.63
CA GLY A 62 0.62 -5.69 -0.74
C GLY A 62 0.53 -5.24 0.73
N ARG A 63 1.38 -5.82 1.58
CA ARG A 63 1.49 -5.48 3.01
C ARG A 63 2.51 -4.36 3.22
N ILE A 64 2.18 -3.38 4.08
CA ILE A 64 3.14 -2.38 4.54
C ILE A 64 4.14 -3.06 5.48
N LEU A 65 5.41 -3.17 5.05
CA LEU A 65 6.49 -3.77 5.84
C LEU A 65 7.38 -2.73 6.53
N GLY A 66 7.47 -1.52 5.96
CA GLY A 66 8.21 -0.41 6.51
C GLY A 66 7.60 0.90 6.03
N LEU A 67 7.67 1.91 6.88
CA LEU A 67 7.26 3.28 6.58
C LEU A 67 8.37 4.19 7.10
N ARG A 68 8.93 5.02 6.23
CA ARG A 68 9.91 6.04 6.60
C ARG A 68 9.26 7.40 6.40
N SER A 69 9.28 8.23 7.44
CA SER A 69 8.89 9.64 7.40
C SER A 69 10.04 10.52 6.94
#